data_AF-A0A6L3F5M8-F1
#
_entry.id   AF-A0A6L3F5M8-F1
#
_cell.length_a   1.000
_cell.length_b   1.000
_cell.length_c   1.000
_cell.angle_alpha   90.00
_cell.angle_beta   90.00
_cell.angle_gamma   90.00
#
_symmetry.space_group_name_H-M   'P 1'
#
loop_
_entity.id
_entity.type
_entity.pdbx_description
1 polymer ?
#
loop_
_entity_poly.entity_id
_entity_poly.type
_entity_poly.pdbx_seq_one_letter_code
_entity_poly.pdbx_strand_id
1 'polypeptide(L)'
;MTNTNQLIQAGAKALKAGERDKAHQLLMQAVQQDEQNEKAWLWLSGAVKTKEERRVCLENVLTLNPDNATAKKGLTKLGYPIPEPPPPKPESEPEPDIEVDWATPYFDPSNAPAEVNDPHVQKFQDVWSSNEQICAYCAHPIKRGDKRCANCKRPLIGKELVNPSRSRYLTIWVILRSVGHLLLLFGLILISATFTQLPLEFQIASSVTIWLFGGIYLLISGGLTAALYFRQAWAYWLAVIIIIGSIGFSFAGSIMQANAPTPVPSPDIPGWLSFVCALPFIVIQVMYIYMVFMAFGDFKKEKMWRIAAASEKIKEPMRLDKIGQMLAKRSMWASAIMYWQRAAGLNPGNTAILRRLANGYAHLGFYERSLDTLNQALEKTREPKVREQVTKQMAVLKDKLEGAT
;
A
#
# COMPACT_ATOMS: atom_id res chain seq x y z
N MET A 1 15.16 25.25 0.04
CA MET A 1 15.26 23.88 -0.51
C MET A 1 16.27 23.93 -1.64
N THR A 2 17.37 23.17 -1.55
CA THR A 2 18.43 23.16 -2.59
C THR A 2 17.88 22.44 -3.82
N ASN A 3 18.01 23.06 -5.00
CA ASN A 3 17.47 22.51 -6.25
C ASN A 3 18.36 21.34 -6.75
N THR A 4 17.78 20.25 -7.24
CA THR A 4 18.49 19.07 -7.80
C THR A 4 19.63 19.46 -8.75
N ASN A 5 19.40 20.44 -9.63
CA ASN A 5 20.42 20.91 -10.57
C ASN A 5 21.64 21.54 -9.89
N GLN A 6 21.46 22.21 -8.74
CA GLN A 6 22.55 22.77 -7.95
C GLN A 6 23.38 21.66 -7.28
N LEU A 7 22.73 20.60 -6.79
CA LEU A 7 23.41 19.44 -6.22
C LEU A 7 24.24 18.69 -7.27
N ILE A 8 23.71 18.51 -8.49
CA ILE A 8 24.43 17.90 -9.60
C ILE A 8 25.67 18.72 -9.98
N GLN A 9 25.54 20.04 -10.10
CA GLN A 9 26.66 20.92 -10.43
C GLN A 9 27.74 20.91 -9.34
N ALA A 10 27.34 20.99 -8.06
CA ALA A 10 28.26 20.95 -6.93
C ALA A 10 28.97 19.58 -6.82
N GLY A 11 28.24 18.49 -7.01
CA GLY A 11 28.77 17.13 -7.00
C GLY A 11 29.73 16.86 -8.17
N ALA A 12 29.40 17.30 -9.38
CA ALA A 12 30.29 17.22 -10.53
C ALA A 12 31.58 18.05 -10.34
N LYS A 13 31.47 19.23 -9.72
CA LYS A 13 32.64 20.07 -9.37
C LYS A 13 33.52 19.39 -8.33
N ALA A 14 32.94 18.82 -7.28
CA ALA A 14 33.66 18.07 -6.25
C ALA A 14 34.36 16.84 -6.85
N LEU A 15 33.72 16.14 -7.79
CA LEU A 15 34.32 14.97 -8.44
C LEU A 15 35.53 15.36 -9.28
N LYS A 16 35.43 16.47 -10.03
CA LYS A 16 36.55 17.03 -10.80
C LYS A 16 37.69 17.52 -9.90
N ALA A 17 37.36 17.99 -8.69
CA ALA A 17 38.33 18.40 -7.68
C ALA A 17 38.96 17.22 -6.92
N GLY A 18 38.56 15.97 -7.21
CA GLY A 18 39.06 14.78 -6.52
C GLY A 18 38.42 14.50 -5.15
N GLU A 19 37.49 15.35 -4.70
CA GLU A 19 36.72 15.21 -3.46
C GLU A 19 35.62 14.15 -3.62
N ARG A 20 36.01 12.89 -3.80
CA ARG A 20 35.09 11.78 -4.15
C ARG A 20 33.99 11.54 -3.12
N ASP A 21 34.29 11.58 -1.83
CA ASP A 21 33.28 11.33 -0.78
C ASP A 21 32.21 12.42 -0.74
N LYS A 22 32.61 13.67 -0.92
CA LYS A 22 31.70 14.81 -0.99
C LYS A 22 30.89 14.80 -2.29
N ALA A 23 31.53 14.46 -3.42
CA ALA A 23 30.83 14.26 -4.69
C ALA A 23 29.78 13.16 -4.57
N HIS A 24 30.12 12.04 -3.93
CA HIS A 24 29.20 10.93 -3.68
C HIS A 24 28.01 11.39 -2.84
N GLN A 25 28.22 12.09 -1.73
CA GLN A 25 27.13 12.60 -0.89
C GLN A 25 26.20 13.55 -1.64
N LEU A 26 26.75 14.51 -2.39
CA LEU A 26 25.95 15.50 -3.14
C LEU A 26 25.17 14.86 -4.29
N LEU A 27 25.79 13.92 -5.01
CA LEU A 27 25.15 13.25 -6.14
C LEU A 27 24.15 12.20 -5.69
N MET A 28 24.38 11.54 -4.55
CA MET A 28 23.38 10.67 -3.92
C MET A 28 22.16 11.46 -3.47
N GLN A 29 22.34 12.65 -2.89
CA GLN A 29 21.22 13.54 -2.57
C GLN A 29 20.48 14.02 -3.81
N ALA A 30 21.19 14.32 -4.90
CA ALA A 30 20.58 14.72 -6.16
C ALA A 30 19.70 13.60 -6.74
N VAL A 31 20.21 12.37 -6.72
CA VAL A 31 19.48 11.18 -7.17
C VAL A 31 18.28 10.85 -6.27
N GLN A 32 18.41 10.98 -4.94
CA GLN A 32 17.28 10.78 -4.01
C GLN A 32 16.17 11.82 -4.17
N GLN A 33 16.49 13.01 -4.67
CA GLN A 33 15.49 14.06 -4.94
C GLN A 33 14.80 13.89 -6.29
N ASP A 34 15.52 13.39 -7.29
CA ASP A 34 15.03 13.17 -8.64
C ASP A 34 15.72 11.94 -9.23
N GLU A 35 15.13 10.78 -8.96
CA GLU A 35 15.62 9.49 -9.43
C GLU A 35 15.51 9.36 -10.96
N GLN A 36 14.77 10.23 -11.64
CA GLN A 36 14.63 10.26 -13.09
C GLN A 36 15.70 11.14 -13.77
N ASN A 37 16.66 11.69 -13.02
CA ASN A 37 17.70 12.56 -13.57
C ASN A 37 18.91 11.79 -14.10
N GLU A 38 18.94 11.57 -15.41
CA GLU A 38 20.03 10.89 -16.14
C GLU A 38 21.43 11.44 -15.79
N LYS A 39 21.56 12.78 -15.71
CA LYS A 39 22.86 13.42 -15.44
C LYS A 39 23.33 13.16 -14.02
N ALA A 40 22.43 13.11 -13.05
CA ALA A 40 22.78 12.83 -11.65
C ALA A 40 23.36 11.42 -11.50
N TRP A 41 22.69 10.41 -12.07
CA TRP A 41 23.16 9.03 -12.07
C TRP A 41 24.49 8.85 -12.80
N LEU A 42 24.67 9.52 -13.94
CA LEU A 42 25.91 9.45 -14.71
C LEU A 42 27.09 10.07 -13.95
N TRP A 43 26.89 11.17 -13.23
CA TRP A 43 27.94 11.74 -12.38
C TRP A 43 28.21 10.85 -11.16
N LEU A 44 27.17 10.27 -10.56
CA LEU A 44 27.30 9.38 -9.41
C LEU A 44 28.13 8.13 -9.74
N SER A 45 28.04 7.58 -10.97
CA SER A 45 28.86 6.44 -11.40
C SER A 45 30.37 6.71 -11.31
N GLY A 46 30.79 7.98 -11.39
CA GLY A 46 32.18 8.38 -11.19
C GLY A 46 32.61 8.56 -9.73
N ALA A 47 31.65 8.74 -8.82
CA ALA A 47 31.85 9.02 -7.40
C ALA A 47 31.85 7.76 -6.51
N VAL A 48 31.18 6.70 -6.96
CA VAL A 48 31.11 5.40 -6.27
C VAL A 48 32.43 4.63 -6.34
N LYS A 49 32.67 3.80 -5.33
CA LYS A 49 33.99 3.18 -5.05
C LYS A 49 34.12 1.79 -5.67
N THR A 50 33.04 1.03 -5.72
CA THR A 50 33.05 -0.36 -6.23
C THR A 50 32.68 -0.44 -7.71
N LYS A 51 33.08 -1.54 -8.37
CA LYS A 51 32.71 -1.78 -9.79
C LYS A 51 31.21 -2.08 -9.91
N GLU A 52 30.64 -2.71 -8.90
CA GLU A 52 29.25 -3.10 -8.77
C GLU A 52 28.36 -1.86 -8.63
N GLU A 53 28.68 -0.92 -7.74
CA GLU A 53 27.95 0.35 -7.62
C GLU A 53 28.05 1.19 -8.90
N ARG A 54 29.23 1.17 -9.55
CA ARG A 54 29.42 1.87 -10.82
C ARG A 54 28.55 1.27 -11.91
N ARG A 55 28.45 -0.06 -11.98
CA ARG A 55 27.54 -0.77 -12.89
C ARG A 55 26.10 -0.34 -12.64
N VAL A 56 25.62 -0.39 -11.40
CA VAL A 56 24.24 -0.02 -11.03
C VAL A 56 23.91 1.41 -11.47
N CYS A 57 24.82 2.36 -11.22
CA CYS A 57 24.61 3.74 -11.66
C CYS A 57 24.49 3.85 -13.20
N LEU A 58 25.30 3.11 -13.95
CA LEU A 58 25.28 3.12 -15.42
C LEU A 58 24.05 2.40 -15.99
N GLU A 59 23.58 1.32 -15.36
CA GLU A 59 22.33 0.64 -15.71
C GLU A 59 21.12 1.54 -15.47
N ASN A 60 21.10 2.32 -14.38
CA ASN A 60 20.07 3.32 -14.13
C ASN A 60 20.07 4.42 -15.19
N VAL A 61 21.25 4.89 -15.65
CA VAL A 61 21.34 5.84 -16.78
C VAL A 61 20.71 5.26 -18.05
N LEU A 62 20.98 3.98 -18.36
CA LEU A 62 20.42 3.33 -19.55
C LEU A 62 18.93 2.97 -19.42
N THR A 63 18.44 2.84 -18.20
CA THR A 63 17.00 2.68 -17.94
C THR A 63 16.25 3.97 -18.25
N LEU A 64 16.85 5.13 -17.93
CA LEU A 64 16.27 6.45 -18.19
C LEU A 64 16.46 6.90 -19.65
N ASN A 65 17.66 6.65 -20.20
CA ASN A 65 18.02 6.99 -21.57
C ASN A 65 18.80 5.82 -22.19
N PRO A 66 18.08 4.88 -22.85
CA PRO A 66 18.69 3.73 -23.50
C PRO A 66 19.72 4.08 -24.57
N ASP A 67 19.75 5.32 -25.05
CA ASP A 67 20.68 5.77 -26.10
C ASP A 67 21.92 6.50 -25.55
N ASN A 68 22.10 6.56 -24.23
CA ASN A 68 23.27 7.21 -23.64
C ASN A 68 24.57 6.46 -23.97
N ALA A 69 25.32 7.00 -24.94
CA ALA A 69 26.58 6.43 -25.41
C ALA A 69 27.68 6.36 -24.33
N THR A 70 27.66 7.27 -23.34
CA THR A 70 28.64 7.30 -22.25
C THR A 70 28.41 6.15 -21.28
N ALA A 71 27.15 5.85 -20.95
CA ALA A 71 26.79 4.76 -20.06
C ALA A 71 27.04 3.39 -20.70
N LYS A 72 26.70 3.21 -21.98
CA LYS A 72 27.06 2.00 -22.76
C LYS A 72 28.56 1.74 -22.74
N LYS A 73 29.37 2.75 -23.07
CA LYS A 73 30.84 2.65 -23.03
C LYS A 73 31.36 2.34 -21.63
N GLY A 74 30.73 2.89 -20.59
CA GLY A 74 31.06 2.63 -19.18
C GLY A 74 30.87 1.15 -18.80
N LEU A 75 29.74 0.55 -19.17
CA LEU A 75 29.46 -0.87 -18.92
C LEU A 75 30.38 -1.80 -19.70
N THR A 76 30.64 -1.50 -20.98
CA THR A 76 31.59 -2.27 -21.80
C THR A 76 32.99 -2.27 -21.19
N LYS A 77 33.46 -1.12 -20.67
CA LYS A 77 34.76 -1.03 -19.98
C LYS A 77 34.82 -1.83 -18.67
N LEU A 78 33.67 -2.05 -18.03
CA LEU A 78 33.56 -2.87 -16.83
C LEU A 78 33.40 -4.37 -17.13
N GLY A 79 33.23 -4.74 -18.41
CA GLY A 79 33.02 -6.13 -18.84
C GLY A 79 31.57 -6.61 -18.75
N TYR A 80 30.61 -5.69 -18.60
CA TYR A 80 29.18 -6.02 -18.51
C TYR A 80 28.47 -5.83 -19.86
N PRO A 81 27.52 -6.72 -20.22
CA PRO A 81 26.71 -6.55 -21.41
C PRO A 81 25.85 -5.29 -21.31
N ILE A 82 25.59 -4.64 -22.45
CA ILE A 82 24.67 -3.49 -22.51
C ILE A 82 23.24 -4.03 -22.35
N PRO A 83 22.46 -3.55 -21.37
CA PRO A 83 21.06 -3.93 -21.24
C PRO A 83 20.30 -3.59 -22.53
N GLU A 84 19.59 -4.57 -23.10
CA GLU A 84 18.68 -4.31 -24.21
C GLU A 84 17.51 -3.42 -23.73
N PRO A 85 17.06 -2.44 -24.52
CA PRO A 85 15.94 -1.59 -24.13
C PRO A 85 14.71 -2.48 -23.89
N PRO A 86 14.06 -2.38 -22.73
CA PRO A 86 12.88 -3.18 -22.44
C PRO A 86 11.74 -2.79 -23.40
N PRO A 87 10.89 -3.75 -23.82
CA PRO A 87 9.68 -3.43 -24.59
C PRO A 87 8.82 -2.41 -23.81
N PRO A 88 8.13 -1.48 -24.50
CA PRO A 88 7.50 -0.34 -23.85
C PRO A 88 6.48 -0.78 -22.80
N LYS A 89 6.74 -0.40 -21.56
CA LYS A 89 5.97 -0.73 -20.35
C LYS A 89 5.11 0.49 -19.94
N PRO A 90 3.81 0.34 -19.63
CA PRO A 90 3.00 1.41 -19.06
C PRO A 90 3.45 1.77 -17.63
N GLU A 91 3.22 3.04 -17.28
CA GLU A 91 3.83 3.83 -16.20
C GLU A 91 3.46 3.39 -14.74
N SER A 92 4.47 3.55 -13.87
CA SER A 92 4.76 3.19 -12.46
C SER A 92 3.71 2.93 -11.35
N GLU A 93 4.01 1.91 -10.51
CA GLU A 93 4.11 1.98 -9.02
C GLU A 93 5.26 1.02 -8.56
N PRO A 94 6.08 1.31 -7.52
CA PRO A 94 7.29 0.52 -7.18
C PRO A 94 7.05 -0.67 -6.23
N GLU A 95 7.64 -1.82 -6.57
CA GLU A 95 7.63 -3.12 -5.85
C GLU A 95 8.92 -3.35 -5.02
N PRO A 96 8.91 -4.30 -4.06
CA PRO A 96 9.99 -5.30 -4.11
C PRO A 96 9.47 -6.75 -4.17
N ASP A 97 9.95 -7.39 -5.22
CA ASP A 97 10.06 -8.80 -5.55
C ASP A 97 10.01 -9.78 -4.38
N ILE A 98 8.98 -10.62 -4.40
CA ILE A 98 9.21 -12.06 -4.42
C ILE A 98 8.79 -12.52 -5.81
N GLU A 99 9.76 -12.90 -6.64
CA GLU A 99 9.56 -13.66 -7.88
C GLU A 99 8.67 -14.88 -7.60
N VAL A 100 7.52 -14.99 -8.27
CA VAL A 100 7.21 -16.24 -8.97
C VAL A 100 6.44 -15.98 -10.28
N ASP A 101 7.10 -16.43 -11.35
CA ASP A 101 6.67 -16.61 -12.73
C ASP A 101 5.60 -17.70 -12.87
N TRP A 102 4.46 -17.37 -13.49
CA TRP A 102 3.29 -18.26 -13.59
C TRP A 102 2.32 -17.99 -14.77
N ALA A 103 2.52 -16.98 -15.63
CA ALA A 103 1.34 -16.18 -15.98
C ALA A 103 0.81 -16.14 -17.42
N THR A 104 1.52 -16.50 -18.50
CA THR A 104 0.92 -16.46 -19.88
C THR A 104 1.72 -17.28 -20.90
N PRO A 105 1.13 -17.80 -22.01
CA PRO A 105 -0.03 -17.24 -22.74
C PRO A 105 -1.16 -18.24 -23.04
N TYR A 106 -2.43 -17.84 -22.93
CA TYR A 106 -3.19 -17.01 -23.89
C TYR A 106 -3.24 -17.69 -25.27
N PHE A 107 -4.25 -18.52 -25.51
CA PHE A 107 -4.57 -19.00 -26.86
C PHE A 107 -6.05 -18.84 -27.21
N ASP A 108 -6.21 -18.66 -28.51
CA ASP A 108 -7.31 -18.22 -29.35
C ASP A 108 -8.43 -19.29 -29.49
N PRO A 109 -9.72 -18.91 -29.30
CA PRO A 109 -10.88 -19.79 -29.35
C PRO A 109 -11.25 -20.39 -30.72
N SER A 110 -10.49 -20.17 -31.78
CA SER A 110 -10.91 -20.49 -33.15
C SER A 110 -10.81 -21.96 -33.58
N ASN A 111 -10.24 -22.89 -32.79
CA ASN A 111 -9.97 -24.27 -33.25
C ASN A 111 -10.18 -25.40 -32.20
N ALA A 112 -11.41 -25.69 -31.75
CA ALA A 112 -11.70 -26.98 -31.10
C ALA A 112 -13.03 -27.59 -31.58
N PRO A 113 -13.07 -28.87 -32.03
CA PRO A 113 -14.22 -29.40 -32.77
C PRO A 113 -15.37 -29.87 -31.87
N ALA A 114 -16.54 -29.92 -32.49
CA ALA A 114 -17.83 -30.25 -31.91
C ALA A 114 -17.97 -31.71 -31.50
N GLU A 115 -18.52 -31.94 -30.31
CA GLU A 115 -19.39 -33.08 -30.07
C GLU A 115 -20.51 -32.70 -29.08
N VAL A 116 -21.67 -33.27 -29.37
CA VAL A 116 -23.04 -32.82 -29.08
C VAL A 116 -23.35 -32.68 -27.58
N ASN A 117 -24.00 -31.57 -27.17
CA ASN A 117 -24.95 -31.61 -26.06
C ASN A 117 -25.96 -30.46 -26.12
N ASP A 118 -27.21 -30.79 -25.82
CA ASP A 118 -28.38 -29.94 -25.68
C ASP A 118 -28.09 -28.60 -24.97
N PRO A 119 -28.46 -27.43 -25.54
CA PRO A 119 -28.12 -26.10 -25.02
C PRO A 119 -28.70 -25.78 -23.63
N HIS A 120 -29.56 -26.63 -23.07
CA HIS A 120 -30.13 -26.44 -21.74
C HIS A 120 -29.54 -27.33 -20.64
N VAL A 121 -28.64 -28.26 -20.97
CA VAL A 121 -27.95 -29.05 -19.95
C VAL A 121 -26.61 -28.41 -19.63
N GLN A 122 -26.56 -27.66 -18.53
CA GLN A 122 -25.30 -27.22 -17.95
C GLN A 122 -24.45 -28.46 -17.65
N LYS A 123 -23.20 -28.47 -18.14
CA LYS A 123 -22.21 -29.56 -17.96
C LYS A 123 -22.12 -30.09 -16.52
N PHE A 124 -22.44 -29.25 -15.54
CA PHE A 124 -22.57 -29.62 -14.14
C PHE A 124 -23.88 -29.02 -13.58
N GLN A 125 -24.78 -29.84 -13.06
CA GLN A 125 -25.99 -29.40 -12.35
C GLN A 125 -25.68 -29.24 -10.86
N ASP A 126 -25.13 -28.08 -10.47
CA ASP A 126 -24.77 -27.84 -9.06
C ASP A 126 -25.00 -26.39 -8.62
N VAL A 127 -24.59 -26.09 -7.39
CA VAL A 127 -24.86 -24.80 -6.76
C VAL A 127 -24.27 -23.60 -7.51
N TRP A 128 -23.16 -23.79 -8.24
CA TRP A 128 -22.47 -22.72 -8.97
C TRP A 128 -23.21 -22.27 -10.21
N SER A 129 -24.16 -23.08 -10.67
CA SER A 129 -24.95 -22.82 -11.86
C SER A 129 -26.39 -22.42 -11.51
N SER A 130 -26.70 -22.34 -10.21
CA SER A 130 -27.95 -21.81 -9.65
C SER A 130 -27.90 -20.29 -9.49
N ASN A 131 -29.08 -19.65 -9.49
CA ASN A 131 -29.23 -18.21 -9.19
C ASN A 131 -29.37 -17.94 -7.67
N GLU A 132 -29.18 -18.95 -6.82
CA GLU A 132 -29.33 -18.81 -5.38
C GLU A 132 -28.12 -18.12 -4.75
N GLN A 133 -28.34 -17.40 -3.65
CA GLN A 133 -27.24 -16.85 -2.88
C GLN A 133 -26.53 -17.98 -2.15
N ILE A 134 -25.21 -18.06 -2.27
CA ILE A 134 -24.40 -19.11 -1.67
C ILE A 134 -23.47 -18.57 -0.58
N CYS A 135 -23.23 -19.40 0.44
CA CYS A 135 -22.34 -19.10 1.55
C CYS A 135 -20.89 -18.91 1.05
N ALA A 136 -20.27 -17.77 1.41
CA ALA A 136 -18.88 -17.44 1.05
C ALA A 136 -17.83 -18.49 1.46
N TYR A 137 -18.15 -19.35 2.42
CA TYR A 137 -17.23 -20.35 2.96
C TYR A 137 -17.33 -21.71 2.29
N CYS A 138 -18.56 -22.26 2.22
CA CYS A 138 -18.80 -23.67 1.89
C CYS A 138 -19.70 -23.86 0.67
N ALA A 139 -20.07 -22.78 -0.02
CA ALA A 139 -20.97 -22.78 -1.17
C ALA A 139 -22.39 -23.32 -0.90
N HIS A 140 -22.77 -23.60 0.35
CA HIS A 140 -24.15 -23.98 0.67
C HIS A 140 -25.13 -22.84 0.38
N PRO A 141 -26.30 -23.10 -0.23
CA PRO A 141 -27.35 -22.10 -0.40
C PRO A 141 -27.76 -21.43 0.91
N ILE A 142 -28.06 -20.13 0.86
CA ILE A 142 -28.44 -19.33 2.01
C ILE A 142 -29.68 -18.49 1.69
N LYS A 143 -30.50 -18.21 2.72
CA LYS A 143 -31.68 -17.35 2.59
C LYS A 143 -31.40 -15.96 3.16
N ARG A 144 -32.05 -14.94 2.58
CA ARG A 144 -32.00 -13.55 3.08
C ARG A 144 -32.62 -13.49 4.49
N GLY A 145 -31.78 -13.52 5.52
CA GLY A 145 -32.19 -13.53 6.93
C GLY A 145 -31.29 -14.38 7.83
N ASP A 146 -30.53 -15.30 7.25
CA ASP A 146 -29.66 -16.20 8.00
C ASP A 146 -28.48 -15.46 8.63
N LYS A 147 -28.35 -15.53 9.96
CA LYS A 147 -27.18 -14.97 10.67
C LYS A 147 -25.96 -15.90 10.57
N ARG A 148 -26.18 -17.20 10.39
CA ARG A 148 -25.16 -18.26 10.30
C ARG A 148 -25.54 -19.24 9.19
N CYS A 149 -24.53 -19.81 8.55
CA CYS A 149 -24.76 -20.83 7.52
C CYS A 149 -25.30 -22.13 8.15
N ALA A 150 -26.33 -22.73 7.55
CA ALA A 150 -26.92 -23.99 8.02
C ALA A 150 -25.94 -25.17 7.97
N ASN A 151 -25.07 -25.21 6.95
CA ASN A 151 -24.07 -26.26 6.76
C ASN A 151 -22.82 -26.03 7.64
N CYS A 152 -22.02 -24.99 7.36
CA CYS A 152 -20.74 -24.81 8.04
C CYS A 152 -20.82 -24.08 9.40
N LYS A 153 -22.02 -23.66 9.85
CA LYS A 153 -22.30 -22.94 11.11
C LYS A 153 -21.55 -21.59 11.31
N ARG A 154 -20.78 -21.14 10.34
CA ARG A 154 -20.03 -19.87 10.36
C ARG A 154 -20.96 -18.67 10.25
N PRO A 155 -20.61 -17.52 10.87
CA PRO A 155 -21.41 -16.31 10.77
C PRO A 155 -21.38 -15.74 9.35
N LEU A 156 -22.57 -15.45 8.82
CA LEU A 156 -22.74 -14.84 7.50
C LEU A 156 -22.63 -13.30 7.57
N ILE A 157 -22.66 -12.72 8.76
CA ILE A 157 -22.54 -11.28 8.97
C ILE A 157 -21.23 -11.02 9.73
N GLY A 158 -20.27 -10.38 9.06
CA GLY A 158 -19.01 -9.94 9.63
C GLY A 158 -18.99 -8.44 9.90
N LYS A 159 -18.21 -7.98 10.89
CA LYS A 159 -17.84 -6.57 11.02
C LYS A 159 -16.51 -6.36 10.31
N GLU A 160 -16.53 -5.67 9.19
CA GLU A 160 -15.33 -5.40 8.39
C GLU A 160 -15.08 -3.91 8.33
N LEU A 161 -13.81 -3.51 8.26
CA LEU A 161 -13.46 -2.12 8.06
C LEU A 161 -13.92 -1.70 6.67
N VAL A 162 -14.47 -0.49 6.56
CA VAL A 162 -14.85 0.08 5.25
C VAL A 162 -13.62 0.15 4.35
N ASN A 163 -12.48 0.59 4.90
CA ASN A 163 -11.18 0.52 4.25
C ASN A 163 -10.38 -0.70 4.75
N PRO A 164 -10.22 -1.76 3.95
CA PRO A 164 -9.50 -2.96 4.38
C PRO A 164 -7.99 -2.69 4.59
N SER A 165 -7.38 -1.90 3.70
CA SER A 165 -6.02 -1.37 3.84
C SER A 165 -6.04 0.03 4.45
N ARG A 166 -4.90 0.47 5.01
CA ARG A 166 -4.75 1.84 5.53
C ARG A 166 -4.84 2.83 4.36
N SER A 167 -5.67 3.86 4.50
CA SER A 167 -5.75 4.92 3.50
C SER A 167 -4.50 5.79 3.52
N ARG A 168 -4.18 6.39 2.36
CA ARG A 168 -3.11 7.38 2.25
C ARG A 168 -3.29 8.55 3.21
N TYR A 169 -4.54 8.95 3.46
CA TYR A 169 -4.88 10.05 4.35
C TYR A 169 -4.52 9.72 5.81
N LEU A 170 -4.83 8.51 6.28
CA LEU A 170 -4.41 8.07 7.61
C LEU A 170 -2.88 8.05 7.74
N THR A 171 -2.19 7.54 6.72
CA THR A 171 -0.71 7.49 6.71
C THR A 171 -0.11 8.89 6.78
N ILE A 172 -0.57 9.82 5.93
CA ILE A 172 -0.10 11.21 5.92
C ILE A 172 -0.40 11.88 7.26
N TRP A 173 -1.58 11.66 7.83
CA TRP A 173 -1.97 12.26 9.11
C TRP A 173 -1.08 11.80 10.26
N VAL A 174 -0.75 10.50 10.32
CA VAL A 174 0.18 9.95 11.30
C VAL A 174 1.58 10.53 11.12
N ILE A 175 2.10 10.59 9.89
CA ILE A 175 3.42 11.17 9.59
C ILE A 175 3.48 12.62 10.05
N LEU A 176 2.49 13.43 9.67
CA LEU A 176 2.43 14.84 10.02
C LEU A 176 2.40 15.07 11.53
N ARG A 177 1.62 14.27 12.28
CA ARG A 177 1.62 14.32 13.75
C ARG A 177 2.99 13.94 14.33
N SER A 178 3.62 12.90 13.82
CA SER A 178 4.97 12.46 14.26
C SER A 178 6.02 13.54 14.01
N VAL A 179 5.99 14.20 12.85
CA VAL A 179 6.86 15.36 12.56
C VAL A 179 6.58 16.50 13.55
N GLY A 180 5.31 16.78 13.85
CA GLY A 180 4.94 17.76 14.87
C GLY A 180 5.50 17.45 16.26
N HIS A 181 5.56 16.18 16.65
CA HIS A 181 6.18 15.75 17.91
C HIS A 181 7.69 16.00 17.92
N LEU A 182 8.38 15.70 16.82
CA LEU A 182 9.82 15.97 16.69
C LEU A 182 10.12 17.47 16.75
N LEU A 183 9.31 18.29 16.07
CA LEU A 183 9.44 19.75 16.11
C LEU A 183 9.17 20.30 17.51
N LEU A 184 8.18 19.76 18.22
CA LEU A 184 7.90 20.15 19.60
C LEU A 184 9.07 19.78 20.51
N LEU A 185 9.60 18.55 20.42
CA LEU A 185 10.77 18.13 21.19
C LEU A 185 11.97 19.05 20.93
N PHE A 186 12.25 19.37 19.66
CA PHE A 186 13.30 20.30 19.30
C PHE A 186 13.06 21.70 19.89
N GLY A 187 11.83 22.21 19.83
CA GLY A 187 11.45 23.47 20.44
C GLY A 187 11.65 23.49 21.96
N LEU A 188 11.29 22.41 22.67
CA LEU A 188 11.53 22.27 24.11
C LEU A 188 13.03 22.30 24.45
N ILE A 189 13.88 21.67 23.63
CA ILE A 189 15.33 21.72 23.78
C ILE A 189 15.85 23.15 23.63
N LEU A 190 15.41 23.86 22.58
CA LEU A 190 15.83 25.24 22.33
C LEU A 190 15.42 26.18 23.46
N ILE A 191 14.17 26.08 23.94
CA ILE A 191 13.68 26.88 25.06
C ILE A 191 14.45 26.53 26.34
N SER A 192 14.68 25.24 26.61
CA SER A 192 15.48 24.83 27.77
C SER A 192 16.92 25.37 27.72
N ALA A 193 17.48 25.58 26.53
CA ALA A 193 18.82 26.14 26.38
C ALA A 193 18.86 27.64 26.73
N THR A 194 17.79 28.41 26.51
CA THR A 194 17.75 29.83 26.86
C THR A 194 17.73 30.06 28.37
N PHE A 195 17.25 29.09 29.16
CA PHE A 195 17.24 29.17 30.62
C PHE A 195 18.63 29.22 31.24
N THR A 196 19.68 28.85 30.50
CA THR A 196 21.08 29.02 30.95
C THR A 196 21.47 30.48 31.18
N GLN A 197 20.69 31.42 30.64
CA GLN A 197 20.89 32.86 30.83
C GLN A 197 20.16 33.40 32.07
N LEU A 198 19.34 32.59 32.74
CA LEU A 198 18.61 32.98 33.94
C LEU A 198 19.45 32.77 35.21
N PRO A 199 19.14 33.49 36.31
CA PRO A 199 19.70 33.16 37.62
C PRO A 199 19.40 31.72 38.01
N LEU A 200 20.33 31.07 38.73
CA LEU A 200 20.32 29.64 39.03
C LEU A 200 19.01 29.15 39.68
N GLU A 201 18.40 29.99 40.53
CA GLU A 201 17.13 29.73 41.20
C GLU A 201 15.95 29.55 40.22
N PHE A 202 15.91 30.35 39.15
CA PHE A 202 14.89 30.26 38.11
C PHE A 202 15.24 29.23 37.04
N GLN A 203 16.52 29.00 36.79
CA GLN A 203 17.00 28.04 35.80
C GLN A 203 16.48 26.63 36.11
N ILE A 204 16.72 26.12 37.32
CA ILE A 204 16.34 24.74 37.70
C ILE A 204 14.82 24.57 37.65
N ALA A 205 14.08 25.50 38.27
CA ALA A 205 12.62 25.43 38.31
C ALA A 205 12.00 25.45 36.90
N SER A 206 12.50 26.32 36.01
CA SER A 206 12.00 26.45 34.63
C SER A 206 12.34 25.21 33.80
N SER A 207 13.56 24.68 33.93
CA SER A 207 13.99 23.45 33.25
C SER A 207 13.17 22.23 33.70
N VAL A 208 12.96 22.03 35.00
CA VAL A 208 12.14 20.91 35.49
C VAL A 208 10.70 21.04 34.99
N THR A 209 10.13 22.25 35.06
CA THR A 209 8.75 22.51 34.64
C THR A 209 8.56 22.21 33.14
N ILE A 210 9.42 22.75 32.26
CA ILE A 210 9.25 22.56 30.81
C ILE A 210 9.38 21.11 30.40
N TRP A 211 10.32 20.36 31.00
CA TRP A 211 10.54 18.95 30.68
C TRP A 211 9.46 18.05 31.27
N LEU A 212 8.94 18.36 32.46
CA LEU A 212 7.83 17.63 33.05
C LEU A 212 6.57 17.75 32.18
N PHE A 213 6.12 18.97 31.90
CA PHE A 213 4.89 19.20 31.13
C PHE A 213 5.07 18.84 29.65
N GLY A 214 6.18 19.25 29.04
CA GLY A 214 6.48 18.94 27.64
C GLY A 214 6.68 17.45 27.39
N GLY A 215 7.37 16.76 28.30
CA GLY A 215 7.57 15.30 28.26
C GLY A 215 6.26 14.53 28.41
N ILE A 216 5.42 14.89 29.39
CA ILE A 216 4.09 14.29 29.59
C ILE A 216 3.22 14.50 28.34
N TYR A 217 3.21 15.71 27.78
CA TYR A 217 2.45 15.99 26.56
C TYR A 217 2.93 15.14 25.38
N LEU A 218 4.25 15.05 25.15
CA LEU A 218 4.82 14.21 24.08
C LEU A 218 4.46 12.74 24.25
N LEU A 219 4.48 12.22 25.49
CA LEU A 219 4.12 10.84 25.78
C LEU A 219 2.65 10.56 25.47
N ILE A 220 1.73 11.40 25.96
CA ILE A 220 0.29 11.25 25.72
C ILE A 220 -0.02 11.40 24.23
N SER A 221 0.54 12.44 23.60
CA SER A 221 0.27 12.77 22.20
C SER A 221 0.88 11.74 21.24
N GLY A 222 2.06 11.18 21.57
CA GLY A 222 2.69 10.07 20.88
C GLY A 222 1.88 8.77 21.01
N GLY A 223 1.39 8.47 22.22
CA GLY A 223 0.48 7.35 22.46
C GLY A 223 -0.81 7.45 21.63
N LEU A 224 -1.38 8.65 21.51
CA LEU A 224 -2.53 8.91 20.64
C LEU A 224 -2.21 8.66 19.16
N THR A 225 -1.06 9.14 18.67
CA THR A 225 -0.62 8.88 17.28
C THR A 225 -0.42 7.40 17.00
N ALA A 226 0.18 6.66 17.95
CA ALA A 226 0.31 5.20 17.84
C ALA A 226 -1.07 4.52 17.80
N ALA A 227 -2.01 4.93 18.66
CA ALA A 227 -3.36 4.39 18.66
C ALA A 227 -4.13 4.67 17.36
N LEU A 228 -3.93 5.85 16.74
CA LEU A 228 -4.43 6.16 15.40
C LEU A 228 -3.82 5.24 14.33
N TYR A 229 -2.50 5.00 14.38
CA TYR A 229 -1.81 4.08 13.47
C TYR A 229 -2.35 2.64 13.55
N PHE A 230 -2.68 2.19 14.75
CA PHE A 230 -3.33 0.89 14.99
C PHE A 230 -4.84 0.89 14.77
N ARG A 231 -5.41 1.97 14.19
CA ARG A 231 -6.83 2.11 13.84
C ARG A 231 -7.79 1.90 15.03
N GLN A 232 -7.42 2.42 16.20
CA GLN A 232 -8.27 2.37 17.38
C GLN A 232 -9.38 3.44 17.28
N ALA A 233 -10.64 3.02 17.39
CA ALA A 233 -11.79 3.92 17.22
C ALA A 233 -11.86 5.00 18.31
N TRP A 234 -11.47 4.69 19.54
CA TRP A 234 -11.42 5.68 20.63
C TRP A 234 -10.41 6.79 20.35
N ALA A 235 -9.27 6.46 19.73
CA ALA A 235 -8.22 7.40 19.41
C ALA A 235 -8.67 8.40 18.34
N TYR A 236 -9.44 7.94 17.35
CA TYR A 236 -10.07 8.80 16.36
C TYR A 236 -10.96 9.87 17.02
N TRP A 237 -11.92 9.45 17.85
CA TRP A 237 -12.82 10.39 18.52
C TRP A 237 -12.11 11.33 19.48
N LEU A 238 -11.11 10.84 20.22
CA LEU A 238 -10.28 11.69 21.08
C LEU A 238 -9.52 12.74 20.24
N ALA A 239 -8.98 12.37 19.08
CA ALA A 239 -8.33 13.32 18.18
C ALA A 239 -9.30 14.39 17.66
N VAL A 240 -10.54 14.02 17.32
CA VAL A 240 -11.59 14.98 16.94
C VAL A 240 -11.88 15.97 18.07
N ILE A 241 -12.06 15.48 19.30
CA ILE A 241 -12.30 16.33 20.47
C ILE A 241 -11.13 17.29 20.71
N ILE A 242 -9.88 16.81 20.60
CA ILE A 242 -8.69 17.64 20.77
C ILE A 242 -8.62 18.74 19.70
N ILE A 243 -8.94 18.43 18.44
CA ILE A 243 -8.96 19.41 17.36
C ILE A 243 -10.01 20.49 17.64
N ILE A 244 -11.25 20.10 17.95
CA ILE A 244 -12.34 21.03 18.28
C ILE A 244 -11.99 21.87 19.51
N GLY A 245 -11.49 21.24 20.57
CA GLY A 245 -11.06 21.91 21.80
C GLY A 245 -9.93 22.91 21.55
N SER A 246 -8.97 22.59 20.68
CA SER A 246 -7.87 23.50 20.34
C SER A 246 -8.35 24.73 19.56
N ILE A 247 -9.34 24.56 18.67
CA ILE A 247 -9.96 25.68 17.95
C ILE A 247 -10.75 26.56 18.92
N GLY A 248 -11.54 25.94 19.81
CA GLY A 248 -12.31 26.66 20.84
C GLY A 248 -11.43 27.42 21.83
N PHE A 249 -10.33 26.81 22.28
CA PHE A 249 -9.36 27.45 23.17
C PHE A 249 -8.69 28.65 22.51
N SER A 250 -8.24 28.51 21.25
CA SER A 250 -7.65 29.62 20.49
C SER A 250 -8.65 30.77 20.30
N PHE A 251 -9.91 30.46 19.97
CA PHE A 251 -10.96 31.47 19.79
C PHE A 251 -11.29 32.21 21.11
N ALA A 252 -11.45 31.47 22.22
CA ALA A 252 -11.69 32.06 23.53
C ALA A 252 -10.53 32.95 23.99
N GLY A 253 -9.28 32.51 23.78
CA GLY A 253 -8.09 33.30 24.08
C GLY A 253 -8.06 34.63 23.32
N SER A 254 -8.42 34.61 22.02
CA SER A 254 -8.52 35.84 21.22
C SER A 254 -9.60 36.80 21.74
N ILE A 255 -10.76 36.30 22.16
CA ILE A 255 -11.82 37.14 22.75
C ILE A 255 -11.36 37.72 24.09
N MET A 256 -10.75 36.93 24.96
CA MET A 256 -10.28 37.40 26.26
C MET A 256 -9.21 38.48 26.11
N GLN A 257 -8.27 38.29 25.17
CA GLN A 257 -7.24 39.28 24.88
C GLN A 257 -7.84 40.60 24.33
N ALA A 258 -8.86 40.52 23.47
CA ALA A 258 -9.53 41.71 22.93
C ALA A 258 -10.28 42.53 24.00
N ASN A 259 -10.66 41.90 25.12
CA ASN A 259 -11.41 42.54 26.20
C ASN A 259 -10.55 42.81 27.46
N ALA A 260 -9.27 42.44 27.45
CA ALA A 260 -8.40 42.62 28.60
C ALA A 260 -8.00 44.11 28.73
N PRO A 261 -8.15 44.74 29.91
CA PRO A 261 -7.62 46.09 30.13
C PRO A 261 -6.09 46.02 30.07
N THR A 262 -5.47 46.64 29.07
CA THR A 262 -4.02 46.64 28.90
C THR A 262 -3.38 47.67 29.85
N PRO A 263 -2.61 47.25 30.87
CA PRO A 263 -2.03 48.18 31.86
C PRO A 263 -0.73 48.84 31.39
N VAL A 264 -0.22 48.46 30.22
CA VAL A 264 1.11 48.84 29.71
C VAL A 264 0.96 49.22 28.24
N PRO A 265 1.53 50.34 27.78
CA PRO A 265 1.60 50.64 26.36
C PRO A 265 2.47 49.58 25.68
N SER A 266 1.83 48.57 25.09
CA SER A 266 2.49 47.64 24.18
C SER A 266 2.76 48.36 22.86
N PRO A 267 3.87 48.07 22.17
CA PRO A 267 4.01 48.49 20.77
C PRO A 267 2.76 48.04 20.00
N ASP A 268 2.12 48.96 19.29
CA ASP A 268 0.93 48.67 18.48
C ASP A 268 1.32 47.66 17.39
N ILE A 269 1.15 46.37 17.67
CA ILE A 269 1.29 45.32 16.68
C ILE A 269 0.12 45.52 15.71
N PRO A 270 0.37 45.84 14.43
CA PRO A 270 -0.72 45.99 13.47
C PRO A 270 -1.54 44.70 13.42
N GLY A 271 -2.88 44.79 13.44
CA GLY A 271 -3.75 43.60 13.51
C GLY A 271 -3.49 42.56 12.41
N TRP A 272 -3.00 42.99 11.24
CA TRP A 272 -2.60 42.09 10.15
C TRP A 272 -1.40 41.19 10.51
N LEU A 273 -0.47 41.66 11.34
CA LEU A 273 0.71 40.89 11.74
C LEU A 273 0.32 39.75 12.70
N SER A 274 -0.61 39.99 13.63
CA SER A 274 -1.20 38.95 14.48
C SER A 274 -1.91 37.87 13.67
N PHE A 275 -2.64 38.28 12.62
CA PHE A 275 -3.27 37.34 11.70
C PHE A 275 -2.23 36.49 10.95
N VAL A 276 -1.16 37.12 10.43
CA VAL A 276 -0.07 36.41 9.76
C VAL A 276 0.63 35.40 10.68
N CYS A 277 0.85 35.74 11.95
CA CYS A 277 1.40 34.81 12.93
C CYS A 277 0.46 33.64 13.27
N ALA A 278 -0.86 33.84 13.19
CA ALA A 278 -1.86 32.80 13.43
C ALA A 278 -2.13 31.89 12.21
N LEU A 279 -1.83 32.35 10.99
CA LEU A 279 -2.08 31.60 9.75
C LEU A 279 -1.53 30.16 9.75
N PRO A 280 -0.28 29.89 10.17
CA PRO A 280 0.24 28.51 10.19
C PRO A 280 -0.58 27.58 11.08
N PHE A 281 -1.04 28.07 12.24
CA PHE A 281 -1.89 27.30 13.14
C PHE A 281 -3.24 26.98 12.48
N ILE A 282 -3.88 27.97 11.86
CA ILE A 282 -5.15 27.80 11.15
C ILE A 282 -5.01 26.77 10.03
N VAL A 283 -3.95 26.87 9.21
CA VAL A 283 -3.68 25.94 8.11
C VAL A 283 -3.51 24.51 8.60
N ILE A 284 -2.76 24.32 9.70
CA ILE A 284 -2.57 22.99 10.30
C ILE A 284 -3.90 22.42 10.81
N GLN A 285 -4.74 23.22 11.46
CA GLN A 285 -6.04 22.78 11.96
C GLN A 285 -6.99 22.40 10.82
N VAL A 286 -7.08 23.22 9.77
CA VAL A 286 -7.87 22.92 8.58
C VAL A 286 -7.42 21.61 7.94
N MET A 287 -6.10 21.41 7.81
CA MET A 287 -5.53 20.17 7.29
C MET A 287 -5.87 18.96 8.18
N TYR A 288 -5.81 19.08 9.51
CA TYR A 288 -6.21 18.00 10.41
C TYR A 288 -7.70 17.69 10.33
N ILE A 289 -8.56 18.70 10.23
CA ILE A 289 -10.00 18.50 10.00
C ILE A 289 -10.22 17.72 8.69
N TYR A 290 -9.54 18.13 7.60
CA TYR A 290 -9.62 17.42 6.33
C TYR A 290 -9.20 15.94 6.45
N MET A 291 -8.09 15.67 7.15
CA MET A 291 -7.64 14.29 7.38
C MET A 291 -8.63 13.46 8.20
N VAL A 292 -9.26 14.05 9.23
CA VAL A 292 -10.30 13.41 10.05
C VAL A 292 -11.47 12.93 9.20
N PHE A 293 -11.93 13.75 8.24
CA PHE A 293 -13.02 13.38 7.35
C PHE A 293 -12.59 12.30 6.36
N MET A 294 -11.43 12.46 5.72
CA MET A 294 -10.98 11.51 4.69
C MET A 294 -10.54 10.15 5.26
N ALA A 295 -10.05 10.10 6.50
CA ALA A 295 -9.63 8.87 7.17
C ALA A 295 -10.77 8.17 7.93
N PHE A 296 -12.01 8.68 7.91
CA PHE A 296 -13.12 8.11 8.69
C PHE A 296 -13.38 6.62 8.39
N GLY A 297 -13.26 6.22 7.12
CA GLY A 297 -13.45 4.83 6.68
C GLY A 297 -12.43 3.83 7.27
N ASP A 298 -11.27 4.31 7.74
CA ASP A 298 -10.25 3.48 8.39
C ASP A 298 -10.61 3.08 9.82
N PHE A 299 -11.55 3.79 10.45
CA PHE A 299 -12.00 3.52 11.82
C PHE A 299 -13.43 2.96 11.86
N LYS A 300 -14.21 3.16 10.80
CA LYS A 300 -15.59 2.65 10.70
C LYS A 300 -15.58 1.15 10.35
N LYS A 301 -16.31 0.38 11.17
CA LYS A 301 -16.62 -1.03 10.88
C LYS A 301 -18.07 -1.15 10.45
N GLU A 302 -18.32 -1.69 9.27
CA GLU A 302 -19.66 -1.95 8.74
C GLU A 302 -19.99 -3.43 8.77
N LYS A 303 -21.29 -3.73 8.87
CA LYS A 303 -21.80 -5.10 8.79
C LYS A 303 -21.84 -5.51 7.33
N MET A 304 -20.98 -6.45 6.96
CA MET A 304 -20.88 -6.98 5.61
C MET A 304 -21.41 -8.41 5.58
N TRP A 305 -22.28 -8.69 4.61
CA TRP A 305 -22.75 -10.04 4.33
C TRP A 305 -21.68 -10.83 3.58
N ARG A 306 -21.39 -12.03 4.06
CA ARG A 306 -20.38 -12.94 3.50
C ARG A 306 -21.05 -13.91 2.55
N ILE A 307 -21.40 -13.38 1.38
CA ILE A 307 -21.98 -14.12 0.26
C ILE A 307 -20.88 -14.38 -0.77
N ALA A 308 -20.91 -15.53 -1.44
CA ALA A 308 -20.02 -15.74 -2.57
C ALA A 308 -20.54 -14.93 -3.76
N ALA A 309 -19.88 -13.82 -4.04
CA ALA A 309 -20.15 -12.99 -5.21
C ALA A 309 -18.83 -12.37 -5.69
N ALA A 310 -18.65 -12.30 -7.00
CA ALA A 310 -17.54 -11.58 -7.61
C ALA A 310 -18.00 -10.18 -8.01
N SER A 311 -17.17 -9.16 -7.75
CA SER A 311 -17.49 -7.78 -8.14
C SER A 311 -17.49 -7.62 -9.65
N GLU A 312 -18.58 -7.06 -10.20
CA GLU A 312 -18.69 -6.77 -11.63
C GLU A 312 -17.81 -5.61 -12.10
N LYS A 313 -17.44 -4.71 -11.19
CA LYS A 313 -16.67 -3.51 -11.50
C LYS A 313 -15.21 -3.83 -11.86
N ILE A 314 -14.71 -4.97 -11.41
CA ILE A 314 -13.32 -5.37 -11.64
C ILE A 314 -13.25 -6.18 -12.93
N LYS A 315 -12.54 -5.64 -13.92
CA LYS A 315 -12.36 -6.24 -15.26
C LYS A 315 -10.97 -6.85 -15.48
N GLU A 316 -10.04 -6.61 -14.58
CA GLU A 316 -8.66 -7.09 -14.69
C GLU A 316 -8.52 -8.50 -14.08
N PRO A 317 -8.09 -9.53 -14.85
CA PRO A 317 -8.02 -10.92 -14.39
C PRO A 317 -7.07 -11.12 -13.21
N MET A 318 -5.89 -10.49 -13.23
CA MET A 318 -4.88 -10.63 -12.17
C MET A 318 -5.36 -10.03 -10.84
N ARG A 319 -6.06 -8.90 -10.90
CA ARG A 319 -6.67 -8.29 -9.71
C ARG A 319 -7.75 -9.18 -9.11
N LEU A 320 -8.59 -9.81 -9.94
CA LEU A 320 -9.59 -10.78 -9.50
C LEU A 320 -8.93 -12.01 -8.84
N ASP A 321 -7.88 -12.55 -9.46
CA ASP A 321 -7.13 -13.68 -8.91
C ASP A 321 -6.48 -13.33 -7.56
N LYS A 322 -5.85 -12.15 -7.42
CA LYS A 322 -5.28 -11.68 -6.15
C LYS A 322 -6.34 -11.59 -5.04
N ILE A 323 -7.54 -11.11 -5.38
CA ILE A 323 -8.67 -11.09 -4.45
C ILE A 323 -9.09 -12.51 -4.06
N GLY A 324 -9.19 -13.42 -5.03
CA GLY A 324 -9.48 -14.84 -4.79
C GLY A 324 -8.48 -15.47 -3.81
N GLN A 325 -7.18 -15.25 -4.02
CA GLN A 325 -6.13 -15.73 -3.11
C GLN A 325 -6.28 -15.16 -1.69
N MET A 326 -6.56 -13.86 -1.54
CA MET A 326 -6.80 -13.25 -0.23
C MET A 326 -8.03 -13.84 0.47
N LEU A 327 -9.09 -14.13 -0.26
CA LEU A 327 -10.31 -14.75 0.26
C LEU A 327 -10.08 -16.20 0.67
N ALA A 328 -9.33 -16.97 -0.11
CA ALA A 328 -8.94 -18.34 0.21
C ALA A 328 -8.12 -18.40 1.51
N LYS A 329 -7.17 -17.47 1.72
CA LYS A 329 -6.42 -17.33 2.99
C LYS A 329 -7.33 -17.05 4.19
N ARG A 330 -8.49 -16.41 3.97
CA ARG A 330 -9.54 -16.18 5.00
C ARG A 330 -10.54 -17.34 5.11
N SER A 331 -10.24 -18.48 4.48
CA SER A 331 -11.10 -19.66 4.37
C SER A 331 -12.44 -19.40 3.67
N MET A 332 -12.58 -18.29 2.94
CA MET A 332 -13.76 -17.94 2.13
C MET A 332 -13.62 -18.54 0.72
N TRP A 333 -13.54 -19.87 0.67
CA TRP A 333 -13.25 -20.61 -0.56
C TRP A 333 -14.31 -20.43 -1.63
N ALA A 334 -15.59 -20.35 -1.24
CA ALA A 334 -16.64 -20.17 -2.24
C ALA A 334 -16.58 -18.79 -2.90
N SER A 335 -16.33 -17.73 -2.12
CA SER A 335 -16.08 -16.42 -2.70
C SER A 335 -14.83 -16.44 -3.58
N ALA A 336 -13.75 -17.10 -3.15
CA ALA A 336 -12.54 -17.23 -3.95
C ALA A 336 -12.80 -17.88 -5.32
N ILE A 337 -13.59 -18.96 -5.36
CA ILE A 337 -14.02 -19.64 -6.59
C ILE A 337 -14.78 -18.68 -7.51
N MET A 338 -15.73 -17.88 -7.01
CA MET A 338 -16.45 -16.90 -7.83
C MET A 338 -15.51 -15.92 -8.52
N TYR A 339 -14.50 -15.42 -7.79
CA TYR A 339 -13.48 -14.54 -8.35
C TYR A 339 -12.60 -15.25 -9.38
N TRP A 340 -12.20 -16.51 -9.13
CA TRP A 340 -11.40 -17.30 -10.05
C TRP A 340 -12.17 -17.76 -11.30
N GLN A 341 -13.46 -18.07 -11.20
CA GLN A 341 -14.33 -18.36 -12.35
C GLN A 341 -14.37 -17.16 -13.29
N ARG A 342 -14.60 -15.96 -12.75
CA ARG A 342 -14.58 -14.72 -13.53
C ARG A 342 -13.20 -14.43 -14.11
N ALA A 343 -12.14 -14.62 -13.33
CA ALA A 343 -10.77 -14.42 -13.79
C ALA A 343 -10.40 -15.39 -14.93
N ALA A 344 -10.80 -16.66 -14.83
CA ALA A 344 -10.63 -17.67 -15.86
C ALA A 344 -11.47 -17.37 -17.10
N GLY A 345 -12.68 -16.83 -16.95
CA GLY A 345 -13.50 -16.38 -18.08
C GLY A 345 -12.88 -15.20 -18.85
N LEU A 346 -12.22 -14.28 -18.15
CA LEU A 346 -11.54 -13.13 -18.77
C LEU A 346 -10.16 -13.48 -19.35
N ASN A 347 -9.47 -14.48 -18.80
CA ASN A 347 -8.20 -14.98 -19.31
C ASN A 347 -8.16 -16.52 -19.26
N PRO A 348 -8.79 -17.19 -20.23
CA PRO A 348 -8.92 -18.65 -20.23
C PRO A 348 -7.58 -19.36 -20.45
N GLY A 349 -6.56 -18.67 -20.98
CA GLY A 349 -5.24 -19.24 -21.23
C GLY A 349 -4.35 -19.35 -19.99
N ASN A 350 -4.71 -18.72 -18.87
CA ASN A 350 -3.88 -18.71 -17.67
C ASN A 350 -4.07 -20.01 -16.85
N THR A 351 -3.10 -20.91 -16.99
CA THR A 351 -3.10 -22.22 -16.32
C THR A 351 -3.00 -22.10 -14.79
N ALA A 352 -2.34 -21.07 -14.25
CA ALA A 352 -2.24 -20.86 -12.81
C ALA A 352 -3.60 -20.52 -12.19
N ILE A 353 -4.40 -19.67 -12.84
CA ILE A 353 -5.77 -19.34 -12.41
C ILE A 353 -6.65 -20.59 -12.50
N LEU A 354 -6.58 -21.36 -13.58
CA LEU A 354 -7.33 -22.61 -13.72
C LEU A 354 -6.97 -23.64 -12.65
N ARG A 355 -5.68 -23.81 -12.32
CA ARG A 355 -5.25 -24.70 -11.24
C ARG A 355 -5.75 -24.24 -9.88
N ARG A 356 -5.74 -22.93 -9.59
CA ARG A 356 -6.31 -22.40 -8.34
C ARG A 356 -7.82 -22.58 -8.26
N LEU A 357 -8.51 -22.36 -9.37
CA LEU A 357 -9.94 -22.62 -9.49
C LEU A 357 -10.25 -24.10 -9.21
N ALA A 358 -9.51 -25.01 -9.84
CA ALA A 358 -9.62 -26.44 -9.58
C ALA A 358 -9.38 -26.79 -8.10
N ASN A 359 -8.30 -26.25 -7.51
CA ASN A 359 -8.01 -26.43 -6.08
C ASN A 359 -9.16 -25.94 -5.20
N GLY A 360 -9.77 -24.80 -5.54
CA GLY A 360 -10.94 -24.28 -4.85
C GLY A 360 -12.11 -25.26 -4.90
N TYR A 361 -12.43 -25.79 -6.09
CA TYR A 361 -13.47 -26.80 -6.24
C TYR A 361 -13.18 -28.07 -5.43
N ALA A 362 -11.95 -28.61 -5.53
CA ALA A 362 -11.54 -29.77 -4.76
C ALA A 362 -11.63 -29.54 -3.23
N HIS A 363 -11.29 -28.34 -2.76
CA HIS A 363 -11.37 -28.00 -1.34
C HIS A 363 -12.81 -28.02 -0.81
N LEU A 364 -13.79 -27.73 -1.66
CA LEU A 364 -15.21 -27.75 -1.34
C LEU A 364 -15.89 -29.08 -1.68
N GLY A 365 -15.15 -30.09 -2.14
CA GLY A 365 -15.67 -31.42 -2.49
C GLY A 365 -16.27 -31.52 -3.89
N PHE A 366 -16.15 -30.49 -4.73
CA PHE A 366 -16.60 -30.55 -6.13
C PHE A 366 -15.52 -31.18 -7.02
N TYR A 367 -15.25 -32.48 -6.81
CA TYR A 367 -14.14 -33.18 -7.46
C TYR A 367 -14.30 -33.28 -8.98
N GLU A 368 -15.52 -33.49 -9.50
CA GLU A 368 -15.78 -33.53 -10.94
C GLU A 368 -15.44 -32.21 -11.63
N ARG A 369 -15.91 -31.07 -11.10
CA ARG A 369 -15.54 -29.74 -11.60
C ARG A 369 -14.06 -29.47 -11.48
N SER A 370 -13.43 -29.91 -10.40
CA SER A 370 -11.99 -29.78 -10.22
C SER A 370 -11.24 -30.55 -11.31
N LEU A 371 -11.59 -31.79 -11.58
CA LEU A 371 -10.98 -32.63 -12.62
C LEU A 371 -11.15 -32.02 -14.00
N ASP A 372 -12.34 -31.51 -14.31
CA ASP A 372 -12.60 -30.82 -15.58
C ASP A 372 -11.74 -29.55 -15.73
N THR A 373 -11.65 -28.75 -14.67
CA THR A 373 -10.83 -27.54 -14.68
C THR A 373 -9.34 -27.88 -14.80
N LEU A 374 -8.88 -28.99 -14.21
CA LEU A 374 -7.50 -29.49 -14.37
C LEU A 374 -7.24 -30.03 -15.78
N ASN A 375 -8.21 -30.69 -16.42
CA ASN A 375 -8.11 -31.09 -17.83
C ASN A 375 -7.89 -29.85 -18.72
N GLN A 376 -8.71 -28.82 -18.54
CA GLN A 376 -8.54 -27.55 -19.25
C GLN A 376 -7.16 -26.90 -18.99
N ALA A 377 -6.66 -26.98 -17.75
CA ALA A 377 -5.33 -26.48 -17.41
C ALA A 377 -4.21 -27.32 -18.07
N LEU A 378 -4.38 -28.65 -18.13
CA LEU A 378 -3.42 -29.59 -18.71
C LEU A 378 -3.31 -29.40 -20.23
N GLU A 379 -4.43 -29.19 -20.92
CA GLU A 379 -4.46 -28.87 -22.36
C GLU A 379 -3.66 -27.60 -22.67
N LYS A 380 -3.70 -26.61 -21.76
CA LYS A 380 -3.07 -25.31 -21.94
C LYS A 380 -1.63 -25.23 -21.43
N THR A 381 -1.18 -26.22 -20.65
CA THR A 381 0.17 -26.25 -20.08
C THR A 381 1.16 -26.89 -21.05
N ARG A 382 2.20 -26.12 -21.43
CA ARG A 382 3.30 -26.60 -22.29
C ARG A 382 4.49 -27.17 -21.51
N GLU A 383 4.70 -26.70 -20.28
CA GLU A 383 5.85 -27.13 -19.45
C GLU A 383 5.71 -28.57 -18.93
N PRO A 384 6.68 -29.47 -19.21
CA PRO A 384 6.60 -30.88 -18.80
C PRO A 384 6.45 -31.08 -17.29
N LYS A 385 7.18 -30.30 -16.48
CA LYS A 385 7.11 -30.38 -15.02
C LYS A 385 5.72 -30.02 -14.48
N VAL A 386 5.11 -28.97 -15.02
CA VAL A 386 3.76 -28.54 -14.61
C VAL A 386 2.72 -29.55 -15.07
N ARG A 387 2.86 -30.11 -16.27
CA ARG A 387 1.99 -31.20 -16.77
C ARG A 387 2.03 -32.41 -15.82
N GLU A 388 3.23 -32.84 -15.42
CA GLU A 388 3.40 -33.95 -14.47
C GLU A 388 2.75 -33.66 -13.10
N GLN A 389 2.88 -32.43 -12.60
CA GLN A 389 2.21 -32.03 -11.36
C GLN A 389 0.68 -32.09 -11.49
N VAL A 390 0.13 -31.58 -12.59
CA VAL A 390 -1.32 -31.58 -12.85
C VAL A 390 -1.85 -33.00 -13.00
N THR A 391 -1.15 -33.89 -13.72
CA THR A 391 -1.58 -35.28 -13.88
C THR A 391 -1.54 -36.05 -12.56
N LYS A 392 -0.49 -35.86 -11.74
CA LYS A 392 -0.43 -36.41 -10.37
C LYS A 392 -1.59 -35.93 -9.51
N GLN A 393 -1.89 -34.63 -9.57
CA GLN A 393 -3.01 -34.06 -8.84
C GLN A 393 -4.36 -34.66 -9.28
N MET A 394 -4.56 -34.82 -10.58
CA MET A 394 -5.77 -35.43 -11.11
C MET A 394 -5.92 -36.89 -10.66
N ALA A 395 -4.84 -37.67 -10.63
CA ALA A 395 -4.88 -39.05 -10.14
C ALA A 395 -5.38 -39.13 -8.70
N VAL A 396 -4.88 -38.26 -7.81
CA VAL A 396 -5.34 -38.16 -6.41
C VAL A 396 -6.81 -37.78 -6.32
N LEU A 397 -7.30 -36.88 -7.19
CA LEU A 397 -8.70 -36.46 -7.17
C LEU A 397 -9.64 -37.52 -7.73
N LYS A 398 -9.20 -38.33 -8.70
CA LYS A 398 -9.97 -39.48 -9.22
C LYS A 398 -10.17 -40.54 -8.14
N ASP A 399 -9.11 -40.91 -7.44
CA ASP A 399 -9.17 -41.83 -6.30
C ASP A 399 -10.15 -41.35 -5.22
N LYS A 400 -10.13 -40.04 -4.89
CA LYS A 400 -11.10 -39.44 -3.97
C LYS A 400 -12.54 -39.44 -4.48
N LEU A 401 -12.75 -39.31 -5.78
CA LEU A 401 -14.08 -39.34 -6.39
C LEU A 401 -14.65 -40.76 -6.32
N GLU A 402 -13.84 -41.77 -6.67
CA GLU A 402 -14.19 -43.19 -6.61
C GLU A 402 -14.45 -43.68 -5.17
N GLY A 403 -13.73 -43.13 -4.18
CA GLY A 403 -13.98 -43.43 -2.77
C GLY A 403 -15.16 -42.68 -2.14
N ALA A 404 -15.75 -41.71 -2.83
CA ALA A 404 -16.89 -40.93 -2.34
C ALA A 404 -18.25 -41.39 -2.90
N THR A 405 -18.24 -42.16 -3.98
CA THR A 405 -19.38 -42.90 -4.54
C THR A 405 -19.58 -44.22 -3.82
#